data_AF-A0A3M2BTR9-F1
#
_entry.id   AF-A0A3M2BTR9-F1
#
_cell.length_a   1.000
_cell.length_b   1.000
_cell.length_c   1.000
_cell.angle_alpha   90.00
_cell.angle_beta   90.00
_cell.angle_gamma   90.00
#
_symmetry.space_group_name_H-M   'P 1'
#
loop_
_entity.id
_entity.type
_entity.pdbx_description
1 polymer ?
#
loop_
_entity_poly.entity_id
_entity_poly.type
_entity_poly.pdbx_seq_one_letter_code
_entity_poly.pdbx_strand_id
1 'polypeptide(L)'
;MRAGVVYARPLADGAPLRFGVSGKLWRQALVLFDRQTGSLWSQREHRAIAGALAGQPLDLLPSEITTWGAWRTRHPGTLVLAPADGPRLVSARQRLVLAAALAILLGWALTRLAGRRGGAF
;
A
#
# COMPACT_ATOMS: atom_id res chain seq x y z
N MET A 1 -5.01 6.94 21.93
CA MET A 1 -5.52 7.46 20.66
C MET A 1 -4.76 6.79 19.53
N ARG A 2 -5.42 5.99 18.68
CA ARG A 2 -4.79 5.47 17.45
C ARG A 2 -4.94 6.58 16.40
N ALA A 3 -3.83 7.22 16.04
CA ALA A 3 -3.81 8.45 15.26
C ALA A 3 -3.48 8.18 13.78
N GLY A 4 -4.31 8.71 12.89
CA GLY A 4 -4.12 8.68 11.45
C GLY A 4 -5.35 9.23 10.76
N VAL A 5 -5.21 10.39 10.11
CA VAL A 5 -6.28 11.03 9.35
C VAL A 5 -5.84 11.17 7.90
N VAL A 6 -6.74 10.86 6.98
CA VAL A 6 -6.49 10.95 5.54
C VAL A 6 -7.47 11.97 4.98
N TYR A 7 -6.97 12.84 4.11
CA TYR A 7 -7.79 13.86 3.46
C TYR A 7 -7.75 13.69 1.95
N ALA A 8 -8.86 14.02 1.29
CA ALA A 8 -8.82 14.33 -0.12
C ALA A 8 -7.94 15.57 -0.33
N ARG A 9 -7.18 15.57 -1.42
CA ARG A 9 -6.27 16.67 -1.71
C ARG A 9 -7.03 17.77 -2.44
N PRO A 10 -7.11 19.00 -1.91
CA PRO A 10 -7.78 20.09 -2.61
C PRO A 10 -7.07 20.44 -3.91
N LEU A 11 -7.81 21.03 -4.83
CA LEU A 11 -7.30 21.54 -6.10
C LEU A 11 -7.18 23.06 -6.05
N ALA A 12 -6.13 23.59 -6.67
CA ALA A 12 -6.01 24.99 -7.07
C ALA A 12 -5.77 25.02 -8.58
N ASP A 13 -6.59 25.79 -9.30
CA ASP A 13 -6.55 25.89 -10.77
C ASP A 13 -6.58 24.52 -11.47
N GLY A 14 -7.41 23.60 -10.95
CA GLY A 14 -7.54 22.23 -11.47
C GLY A 14 -6.40 21.28 -11.12
N ALA A 15 -5.34 21.76 -10.46
CA ALA A 15 -4.18 20.95 -10.08
C ALA A 15 -4.16 20.63 -8.57
N PRO A 16 -3.76 19.40 -8.17
CA PRO A 16 -3.68 19.02 -6.77
C PRO A 16 -2.65 19.83 -5.96
N LEU A 17 -3.08 20.36 -4.82
CA LEU A 17 -2.22 21.10 -3.89
C LEU A 17 -1.05 20.25 -3.38
N ARG A 18 0.16 20.83 -3.38
CA ARG A 18 1.34 20.18 -2.82
C ARG A 18 1.62 20.77 -1.45
N PHE A 19 1.49 19.94 -0.43
CA PHE A 19 1.74 20.35 0.94
C PHE A 19 3.21 20.24 1.33
N GLY A 20 3.63 21.16 2.18
CA GLY A 20 4.88 21.11 2.91
C GLY A 20 4.67 21.37 4.40
N VAL A 21 5.74 21.25 5.17
CA VAL A 21 5.74 21.55 6.60
C VAL A 21 6.12 23.02 6.78
N SER A 22 5.27 23.80 7.46
CA SER A 22 5.50 25.24 7.63
C SER A 22 6.51 25.59 8.73
N GLY A 23 6.85 24.62 9.61
CA GLY A 23 7.60 24.87 10.84
C GLY A 23 6.80 25.57 11.93
N LYS A 24 5.51 25.85 11.72
CA LYS A 24 4.62 26.51 12.68
C LYS A 24 3.75 25.51 13.43
N LEU A 25 3.32 25.93 14.61
CA LEU A 25 2.33 25.24 15.42
C LEU A 25 1.09 26.12 15.58
N TRP A 26 -0.07 25.48 15.53
CA TRP A 26 -1.36 26.08 15.87
C TRP A 26 -2.10 25.13 16.80
N ARG A 27 -2.52 25.63 17.98
CA ARG A 27 -3.17 24.80 19.02
C ARG A 27 -2.43 23.48 19.27
N GLN A 28 -1.11 23.56 19.42
CA GLN A 28 -0.20 22.42 19.67
C GLN A 28 -0.19 21.36 18.56
N ALA A 29 -0.62 21.70 17.34
CA ALA A 29 -0.58 20.83 16.17
C ALA A 29 0.23 21.47 15.03
N LEU A 30 0.88 20.63 14.22
CA LEU A 30 1.62 21.07 13.04
C LEU A 30 0.69 21.78 12.05
N VAL A 31 1.15 22.90 11.52
CA VAL A 31 0.49 23.61 10.42
C VAL A 31 1.19 23.24 9.11
N LEU A 32 0.42 22.77 8.12
CA LEU A 32 0.92 22.56 6.78
C LEU A 32 0.84 23.86 5.99
N PHE A 33 1.63 23.99 4.92
CA PHE A 33 1.39 25.02 3.91
C PHE A 33 1.24 24.36 2.54
N ASP A 34 0.46 24.95 1.64
CA ASP A 34 0.47 24.54 0.22
C ASP A 34 1.42 25.41 -0.59
N ARG A 35 2.14 24.79 -1.53
CA ARG A 35 3.17 25.46 -2.34
C ARG A 35 2.60 26.35 -3.44
N GLN A 36 1.34 26.17 -3.81
CA GLN A 36 0.71 26.89 -4.91
C GLN A 36 0.27 28.30 -4.49
N THR A 37 -0.33 28.42 -3.31
CA THR A 37 -0.92 29.67 -2.82
C THR A 37 -0.25 30.18 -1.55
N GLY A 38 0.59 29.36 -0.91
CA GLY A 38 1.20 29.70 0.39
C GLY A 38 0.20 29.67 1.55
N SER A 39 -1.01 29.15 1.35
CA SER A 39 -2.02 29.09 2.41
C SER A 39 -1.59 28.11 3.50
N LEU A 40 -2.02 28.38 4.73
CA LEU A 40 -1.71 27.59 5.91
C LEU A 40 -2.89 26.72 6.30
N TRP A 41 -2.63 25.45 6.59
CA TRP A 41 -3.66 24.43 6.76
C TRP A 41 -3.53 23.73 8.11
N SER A 42 -4.65 23.62 8.81
CA SER A 42 -4.74 22.91 10.10
C SER A 42 -5.42 21.58 9.91
N GLN A 43 -4.71 20.50 10.21
CA GLN A 43 -5.30 19.16 10.30
C GLN A 43 -6.28 19.04 11.48
N ARG A 44 -6.14 19.89 12.51
CA ARG A 44 -7.01 19.89 13.67
C ARG A 44 -8.34 20.57 13.40
N GLU A 45 -8.34 21.64 12.60
CA GLU A 45 -9.55 22.40 12.23
C GLU A 45 -10.16 21.91 10.90
N HIS A 46 -9.52 20.94 10.23
CA HIS A 46 -9.91 20.39 8.93
C HIS A 46 -10.11 21.46 7.83
N ARG A 47 -9.27 22.51 7.83
CA ARG A 47 -9.35 23.61 6.84
C ARG A 47 -8.08 24.44 6.73
N ALA A 48 -8.01 25.26 5.69
CA ALA A 48 -7.07 26.37 5.63
C ALA A 48 -7.43 27.42 6.69
N ILE A 49 -6.44 27.82 7.49
CA ILE A 49 -6.59 28.76 8.60
C ILE A 49 -6.05 30.16 8.27
N ALA A 50 -5.26 30.30 7.20
CA ALA A 50 -4.76 31.59 6.70
C ALA A 50 -4.34 31.48 5.23
N GLY A 51 -4.22 32.62 4.54
CA GLY A 51 -3.80 32.71 3.14
C GLY A 51 -4.97 32.79 2.15
N ALA A 52 -4.67 32.69 0.86
CA ALA A 52 -5.64 32.87 -0.22
C ALA A 52 -6.80 31.87 -0.18
N LEU A 53 -6.55 30.67 0.39
CA LEU A 53 -7.53 29.60 0.51
C LEU A 53 -8.19 29.53 1.89
N ALA A 54 -8.02 30.53 2.76
CA ALA A 54 -8.56 30.52 4.12
C ALA A 54 -10.05 30.15 4.17
N GLY A 55 -10.40 29.23 5.07
CA GLY A 55 -11.76 28.69 5.20
C GLY A 55 -12.02 27.46 4.32
N GLN A 56 -11.22 27.19 3.29
CA GLN A 56 -11.40 26.01 2.44
C GLN A 56 -11.25 24.71 3.26
N PRO A 57 -12.20 23.77 3.17
CA PRO A 57 -12.17 22.55 3.96
C PRO A 57 -11.15 21.52 3.46
N LEU A 58 -10.75 20.62 4.35
CA LEU A 58 -10.07 19.37 4.06
C LEU A 58 -11.06 18.22 4.22
N ASP A 59 -11.49 17.63 3.11
CA ASP A 59 -12.46 16.53 3.14
C ASP A 59 -11.83 15.25 3.69
N LEU A 60 -12.43 14.70 4.75
CA LEU A 60 -11.97 13.47 5.40
C LEU A 60 -12.25 12.25 4.53
N LEU A 61 -11.25 11.39 4.37
CA LEU A 61 -11.41 10.08 3.73
C LEU A 61 -11.43 8.97 4.79
N PRO A 62 -12.31 7.96 4.64
CA PRO A 62 -12.30 6.79 5.50
C PRO A 62 -10.92 6.12 5.51
N SER A 63 -10.38 5.89 6.70
CA SER A 63 -9.10 5.21 6.90
C SER A 63 -9.16 4.28 8.11
N GLU A 64 -8.30 3.26 8.10
CA GLU A 64 -8.23 2.28 9.18
C GLU A 64 -6.76 2.03 9.56
N ILE A 65 -6.49 1.99 10.87
CA ILE A 65 -5.21 1.53 11.41
C ILE A 65 -5.39 0.07 11.82
N THR A 66 -4.74 -0.83 11.09
CA THR A 66 -4.90 -2.28 11.26
C THR A 66 -3.59 -3.01 10.98
N THR A 67 -3.52 -4.30 11.29
CA THR A 67 -2.34 -5.13 10.95
C THR A 67 -2.43 -5.62 9.51
N TRP A 68 -1.27 -5.88 8.90
CA TRP A 68 -1.22 -6.44 7.55
C TRP A 68 -1.92 -7.80 7.42
N GLY A 69 -1.88 -8.63 8.48
CA GLY A 69 -2.60 -9.91 8.52
C GLY A 69 -4.12 -9.73 8.47
N ALA A 70 -4.66 -8.84 9.30
CA ALA A 70 -6.08 -8.54 9.34
C ALA A 70 -6.57 -7.90 8.02
N TRP A 71 -5.78 -6.97 7.46
CA TRP A 71 -6.10 -6.35 6.17
C TRP A 71 -6.17 -7.39 5.04
N ARG A 72 -5.15 -8.23 4.88
CA ARG A 72 -5.13 -9.26 3.83
C ARG A 72 -6.27 -10.27 3.95
N THR A 73 -6.67 -10.61 5.17
CA THR A 73 -7.78 -11.53 5.40
C THR A 73 -9.09 -10.92 4.89
N ARG A 74 -9.31 -9.62 5.13
CA ARG A 74 -10.50 -8.89 4.67
C ARG A 74 -10.44 -8.46 3.20
N HIS A 75 -9.25 -8.21 2.68
CA HIS A 75 -9.00 -7.68 1.34
C HIS A 75 -7.96 -8.53 0.59
N PRO A 76 -8.27 -9.79 0.24
CA PRO A 76 -7.30 -10.72 -0.34
C PRO A 76 -6.80 -10.30 -1.74
N GLY A 77 -7.55 -9.45 -2.44
CA GLY A 77 -7.20 -8.90 -3.75
C GLY A 77 -6.40 -7.59 -3.71
N THR A 78 -6.06 -7.06 -2.53
CA THR A 78 -5.25 -5.83 -2.41
C THR A 78 -3.92 -6.00 -3.14
N LEU A 79 -3.60 -5.05 -4.01
CA LEU A 79 -2.28 -4.88 -4.60
C LEU A 79 -1.43 -3.97 -3.70
N VAL A 80 -0.15 -4.31 -3.57
CA VAL A 80 0.85 -3.50 -2.87
C VAL A 80 1.93 -3.13 -3.86
N LEU A 81 2.42 -1.89 -3.78
CA LEU A 81 3.52 -1.44 -4.61
C LEU A 81 4.77 -2.27 -4.31
N ALA A 82 5.33 -2.93 -5.33
CA ALA A 82 6.62 -3.59 -5.22
C ALA A 82 7.73 -2.54 -5.31
N PRO A 83 8.84 -2.66 -4.55
CA PRO A 83 9.99 -1.79 -4.71
C PRO A 83 10.52 -1.88 -6.16
N ALA A 84 10.98 -0.74 -6.70
CA ALA A 84 11.46 -0.65 -8.08
C ALA A 84 12.62 -1.61 -8.37
N ASP A 85 13.40 -1.95 -7.34
CA ASP A 85 14.66 -2.71 -7.46
C ASP A 85 14.57 -4.14 -6.87
N GLY A 86 13.35 -4.63 -6.58
CA GLY A 86 13.05 -6.04 -6.22
C GLY A 86 12.30 -6.26 -4.88
N PRO A 87 11.90 -7.49 -4.52
CA PRO A 87 11.55 -8.62 -5.37
C PRO A 87 10.10 -8.50 -5.85
N ARG A 88 9.81 -9.02 -7.05
CA ARG A 88 8.44 -9.13 -7.58
C ARG A 88 7.61 -10.02 -6.65
N LEU A 89 6.62 -9.43 -5.98
CA LEU A 89 5.56 -10.21 -5.35
C LEU A 89 4.75 -10.86 -6.47
N VAL A 90 4.89 -12.17 -6.62
CA VAL A 90 3.87 -12.93 -7.33
C VAL A 90 3.04 -13.68 -6.30
N SER A 91 1.73 -13.47 -6.42
CA SER A 91 0.66 -14.00 -5.57
C SER A 91 0.84 -15.46 -5.13
N ALA A 92 0.19 -15.83 -4.02
CA ALA A 92 0.15 -17.19 -3.47
C ALA A 92 -0.24 -18.30 -4.48
N ARG A 93 -0.81 -17.93 -5.64
CA ARG A 93 -1.11 -18.85 -6.75
C ARG A 93 0.13 -19.51 -7.36
N GLN A 94 1.34 -18.96 -7.23
CA GLN A 94 2.54 -19.55 -7.84
C GLN A 94 3.19 -20.69 -7.03
N ARG A 95 2.79 -20.91 -5.78
CA ARG A 95 3.27 -22.08 -5.00
C ARG A 95 2.81 -23.42 -5.57
N LEU A 96 1.70 -23.44 -6.30
CA LEU A 96 1.14 -24.67 -6.90
C LEU A 96 1.96 -25.19 -8.10
N VAL A 97 2.60 -24.31 -8.87
CA VAL A 97 3.35 -24.72 -10.07
C VAL A 97 4.62 -25.49 -9.70
N LEU A 98 5.33 -25.06 -8.64
CA LEU A 98 6.53 -25.75 -8.14
C LEU A 98 6.20 -27.12 -7.52
N ALA A 99 5.05 -27.24 -6.84
CA ALA A 99 4.62 -28.53 -6.28
C ALA A 99 4.26 -29.55 -7.37
N ALA A 100 3.63 -29.10 -8.47
CA ALA A 100 3.31 -29.97 -9.61
C ALA A 100 4.57 -30.49 -10.33
N ALA A 101 5.60 -29.65 -10.50
CA ALA A 101 6.85 -30.05 -11.14
C ALA A 101 7.61 -31.13 -10.33
N LEU A 102 7.62 -31.03 -9.00
CA LEU A 102 8.26 -32.02 -8.13
C LEU A 102 7.53 -33.38 -8.15
N ALA A 103 6.19 -33.37 -8.19
CA ALA A 103 5.39 -34.58 -8.30
C ALA A 103 5.60 -35.31 -9.64
N ILE A 104 5.74 -34.56 -10.74
CA ILE A 104 6.06 -35.13 -12.07
C ILE A 104 7.46 -35.77 -12.03
N LEU A 105 8.47 -35.08 -11.50
CA LEU A 105 9.84 -35.61 -11.45
C LEU A 105 9.98 -36.84 -10.53
N LEU A 106 9.31 -36.87 -9.39
CA LEU A 106 9.27 -38.04 -8.49
C LEU A 106 8.53 -39.22 -9.12
N GLY A 107 7.44 -38.95 -9.85
CA GLY A 107 6.74 -39.97 -10.64
C GLY A 107 7.65 -40.64 -11.66
N TRP A 108 8.38 -39.84 -12.45
CA TRP A 108 9.35 -40.36 -13.44
C TRP A 108 10.51 -41.16 -12.80
N ALA A 109 10.97 -40.76 -11.62
CA ALA A 109 12.04 -41.48 -10.91
C ALA A 109 11.58 -42.86 -10.42
N LEU A 110 10.35 -42.97 -9.89
CA LEU A 110 9.78 -44.23 -9.42
C LEU A 110 9.52 -45.21 -10.57
N THR A 111 9.03 -44.74 -11.73
CA THR A 111 8.82 -45.60 -12.90
C THR A 111 10.13 -46.15 -13.48
N ARG A 112 11.23 -45.36 -13.45
CA ARG A 112 12.56 -45.82 -13.89
C ARG A 112 13.20 -46.82 -12.92
N LEU A 113 12.95 -46.70 -11.62
CA LEU A 113 13.42 -47.65 -10.61
C LEU A 113 12.66 -48.97 -10.67
N ALA A 114 11.37 -48.95 -11.00
CA ALA A 114 10.57 -50.15 -11.20
C ALA A 114 10.93 -50.92 -12.50
N GLY A 115 11.40 -50.22 -13.54
CA GLY A 115 11.76 -50.83 -14.84
C GLY A 115 13.11 -51.55 -14.90
N ARG A 116 13.90 -51.60 -13.82
CA ARG A 116 15.28 -52.15 -13.84
C ARG A 116 15.44 -53.51 -13.14
N ARG A 117 14.35 -54.27 -12.95
CA ARG A 117 14.35 -55.65 -12.40
C ARG A 117 13.69 -56.67 -13.33
N GLY A 118 14.02 -56.66 -14.61
CA GLY A 118 13.61 -57.71 -15.54
C GLY A 118 14.61 -57.83 -16.68
N GLY A 119 15.62 -58.70 -16.52
CA GLY A 119 16.63 -58.91 -17.55
C GLY A 119 17.84 -59.67 -17.02
N ALA A 120 17.64 -60.94 -16.63
CA ALA A 120 18.70 -61.92 -16.48
C ALA A 120 18.26 -63.15 -17.28
N PHE A 121 18.93 -63.39 -18.41
CA PHE A 121 19.32 -64.70 -18.96
C PHE A 121 20.44 -64.47 -19.97
#